data_AF-A0A6J1QAD6-F1
#
_entry.id   AF-A0A6J1QAD6-F1
#
_cell.length_a   1.000
_cell.length_b   1.000
_cell.length_c   1.000
_cell.angle_alpha   90.00
_cell.angle_beta   90.00
_cell.angle_gamma   90.00
#
_symmetry.space_group_name_H-M   'P 1'
#
loop_
_entity.id
_entity.type
_entity.pdbx_description
1 polymer ?
#
loop_
_entity_poly.entity_id
_entity_poly.type
_entity_poly.pdbx_seq_one_letter_code
_entity_poly.pdbx_strand_id
1 'polypeptide(L)'
;MDNLMDFIIAMSYIIGHEIYLFGGTFMGQQFVNHADELFNAIYMSLWYKTPVSVQKFFLFIMQISSKSILANVAGLRVIVMETFTSIMNTGISFMMVMYSLQ
;
A
#
# COMPACT_ATOMS: atom_id res chain seq x y z
N MET A 1 -4.56 -36.69 -16.76
CA MET A 1 -3.38 -36.32 -15.96
C MET A 1 -2.87 -34.95 -16.41
N ASP A 2 -2.67 -34.74 -17.71
CA ASP A 2 -2.14 -33.48 -18.27
C ASP A 2 -2.98 -32.23 -17.90
N ASN A 3 -4.31 -32.26 -18.08
CA ASN A 3 -5.19 -31.14 -17.70
C ASN A 3 -5.13 -30.78 -16.20
N LEU A 4 -4.88 -31.77 -15.33
CA LEU A 4 -4.73 -31.53 -13.88
C LEU A 4 -3.40 -30.83 -13.60
N MET A 5 -2.33 -31.24 -14.28
CA MET A 5 -1.00 -30.65 -14.17
C MET A 5 -1.03 -29.19 -14.63
N ASP A 6 -1.65 -28.89 -15.77
CA ASP A 6 -1.78 -27.54 -16.30
C ASP A 6 -2.57 -26.62 -15.36
N PHE A 7 -3.65 -27.14 -14.77
CA PHE A 7 -4.43 -26.41 -13.77
C PHE A 7 -3.60 -26.08 -12.52
N ILE A 8 -2.82 -27.05 -12.02
CA ILE A 8 -1.94 -26.84 -10.86
C ILE A 8 -0.88 -25.78 -11.15
N ILE A 9 -0.27 -25.82 -12.35
CA ILE A 9 0.72 -24.83 -12.77
C ILE A 9 0.11 -23.43 -12.80
N ALA A 10 -1.07 -23.28 -13.41
CA ALA A 10 -1.79 -22.00 -13.46
C ALA A 10 -2.10 -21.46 -12.05
N MET A 11 -2.60 -22.31 -11.15
CA MET A 11 -2.88 -21.92 -9.77
C MET A 11 -1.61 -21.50 -9.01
N SER A 12 -0.51 -22.23 -9.19
CA SER A 12 0.76 -21.86 -8.54
C SER A 12 1.30 -20.51 -9.02
N TYR A 13 1.11 -20.18 -10.30
CA TYR A 13 1.52 -18.91 -10.87
C TYR A 13 0.70 -17.74 -10.28
N ILE A 14 -0.63 -17.90 -10.20
CA ILE A 14 -1.52 -16.90 -9.60
C ILE A 14 -1.13 -16.67 -8.14
N ILE A 15 -0.97 -17.74 -7.35
CA ILE A 15 -0.57 -17.64 -5.94
C ILE A 15 0.77 -16.92 -5.79
N GLY A 16 1.76 -17.24 -6.62
CA GLY A 16 3.06 -16.57 -6.61
C GLY A 16 2.97 -15.08 -6.91
N HIS A 17 2.16 -14.70 -7.90
CA HIS A 17 1.90 -13.30 -8.24
C HIS A 17 1.22 -12.55 -7.09
N GLU A 18 0.24 -13.16 -6.43
CA GLU A 18 -0.46 -12.54 -5.31
C GLU A 18 0.46 -12.36 -4.09
N ILE A 19 1.34 -13.32 -3.80
CA ILE A 19 2.33 -13.18 -2.72
C ILE A 19 3.30 -12.03 -3.02
N TYR A 20 3.73 -11.88 -4.27
CA TYR A 20 4.60 -10.79 -4.68
C TYR A 20 3.93 -9.42 -4.48
N LEU A 21 2.70 -9.25 -4.95
CA LEU A 21 1.93 -8.02 -4.75
C LEU A 21 1.64 -7.74 -3.27
N PHE A 22 1.30 -8.78 -2.51
CA PHE A 22 1.08 -8.68 -1.07
C PHE A 22 2.35 -8.19 -0.36
N GLY A 23 3.51 -8.72 -0.69
CA GLY A 23 4.79 -8.27 -0.11
C GLY A 23 5.05 -6.79 -0.34
N GLY A 24 4.84 -6.30 -1.57
CA GLY A 24 5.01 -4.88 -1.91
C GLY A 24 4.03 -3.96 -1.16
N THR A 25 2.76 -4.35 -1.10
CA THR A 25 1.72 -3.58 -0.40
C THR A 25 1.89 -3.62 1.13
N PHE A 26 2.40 -4.71 1.68
CA PHE A 26 2.72 -4.84 3.10
C PHE A 26 3.88 -3.94 3.52
N MET A 27 4.96 -3.89 2.73
CA MET A 27 6.08 -2.97 2.99
C MET A 27 5.63 -1.51 2.94
N GLY A 28 4.81 -1.16 1.94
CA GLY A 28 4.24 0.19 1.84
C GLY A 28 3.34 0.54 3.03
N GLN A 29 2.51 -0.40 3.49
CA GLN A 29 1.68 -0.22 4.69
C GLN A 29 2.51 0.05 5.94
N GLN A 30 3.59 -0.71 6.16
CA GLN A 30 4.47 -0.49 7.31
C GLN A 30 5.07 0.90 7.29
N PHE A 31 5.53 1.37 6.13
CA PHE A 31 6.08 2.70 5.99
C PHE A 31 5.06 3.81 6.34
N VAL A 32 3.82 3.67 5.88
CA VAL A 32 2.73 4.60 6.23
C VAL A 32 2.45 4.59 7.73
N ASN A 33 2.35 3.40 8.35
CA ASN A 33 2.09 3.31 9.79
C ASN A 33 3.19 4.00 10.62
N HIS A 34 4.47 3.81 10.27
CA HIS A 34 5.57 4.48 10.97
C HIS A 34 5.54 6.00 10.76
N ALA A 35 5.13 6.46 9.57
CA ALA A 35 4.98 7.90 9.31
C ALA A 35 3.84 8.52 10.13
N ASP A 36 2.73 7.80 10.31
CA ASP A 36 1.60 8.21 11.15
C ASP A 36 1.96 8.22 12.64
N GLU A 37 2.71 7.21 13.11
CA GLU A 37 3.24 7.18 14.47
C GLU A 37 4.18 8.36 14.74
N LEU A 38 5.08 8.66 13.80
CA LEU A 38 5.98 9.80 13.89
C LEU A 38 5.20 11.13 13.90
N PHE A 39 4.17 11.27 13.06
CA PHE A 39 3.28 12.43 13.07
C PHE A 39 2.67 12.62 14.46
N ASN A 40 2.09 11.56 15.01
CA ASN A 40 1.41 11.61 16.30
C ASN A 40 2.37 11.91 17.45
N ALA A 41 3.56 11.30 17.45
CA ALA A 41 4.59 11.52 18.46
C ALA A 41 5.06 12.98 18.48
N ILE A 42 5.31 13.58 17.31
CA ILE A 42 5.71 15.00 17.24
C ILE A 42 4.51 15.89 17.61
N TYR A 43 3.28 15.53 17.23
CA TYR A 43 2.08 16.30 17.55
C TYR A 43 1.80 16.36 19.05
N MET A 44 1.94 15.23 19.75
CA MET A 44 1.80 15.15 21.21
C MET A 44 2.98 15.81 21.95
N SER A 45 4.12 16.02 21.30
CA SER A 45 5.27 16.70 21.90
C SER A 45 5.04 18.21 22.04
N LEU A 46 5.80 18.88 22.92
CA LEU A 46 5.78 20.35 23.05
C LEU A 46 6.56 21.04 21.90
N TRP A 47 6.30 20.66 20.65
CA TRP A 47 6.93 21.19 19.43
C TRP A 47 6.79 22.72 19.29
N TYR A 48 5.77 23.30 19.92
CA TYR A 48 5.53 24.74 19.95
C TYR A 48 6.41 25.50 20.95
N LYS A 49 7.11 24.80 21.86
CA LYS A 49 8.07 25.39 22.82
C LYS A 49 9.53 25.22 22.41
N THR A 50 9.81 24.52 21.31
CA THR A 50 11.17 24.32 20.82
C THR A 50 11.66 25.56 20.04
N PRO A 51 12.99 25.75 19.87
CA PRO A 51 13.53 26.86 19.08
C PRO A 51 12.95 26.89 17.67
N VAL A 52 12.80 28.10 17.10
CA VAL A 52 12.12 28.33 15.81
C VAL A 52 12.67 27.48 14.66
N SER A 53 13.99 27.21 14.66
CA SER A 53 14.63 26.35 13.66
C SER A 53 14.13 24.90 13.72
N VAL A 54 13.95 24.37 14.93
CA VAL A 54 13.48 23.00 15.18
C VAL A 54 11.96 22.92 14.98
N GLN A 55 11.23 23.97 15.34
CA GLN A 55 9.79 24.06 15.12
C GLN A 55 9.43 23.96 13.63
N LYS A 56 10.18 24.67 12.76
CA LYS A 56 10.00 24.59 11.30
C LYS A 56 10.29 23.19 10.77
N PHE A 57 11.27 22.50 11.33
CA PHE A 57 11.61 21.14 10.95
C PHE A 57 10.49 20.16 11.32
N PHE A 58 9.93 20.27 12.53
CA PHE A 58 8.78 19.46 12.94
C PHE A 58 7.53 19.71 12.10
N LEU A 59 7.25 20.98 11.76
CA LEU A 59 6.15 21.32 10.85
C LEU A 59 6.36 20.71 9.46
N PHE A 60 7.59 20.69 8.94
CA PHE A 60 7.92 20.06 7.66
C PHE A 60 7.70 18.54 7.70
N ILE A 61 8.16 17.87 8.76
CA ILE A 61 7.92 16.43 8.96
C ILE A 61 6.42 16.15 9.06
N MET A 62 5.69 16.89 9.89
CA MET A 62 4.25 16.75 10.02
C MET A 62 3.52 16.96 8.70
N GLN A 63 3.97 17.91 7.89
CA GLN A 63 3.40 18.17 6.58
C GLN A 63 3.68 17.03 5.59
N ILE A 64 4.87 16.42 5.64
CA ILE A 64 5.26 15.27 4.82
C ILE A 64 4.55 13.98 5.23
N SER A 65 4.25 13.78 6.51
CA SER A 65 3.50 12.60 6.96
C SER A 65 1.99 12.79 6.83
N SER A 66 1.47 13.99 7.10
CA SER A 66 0.02 14.31 6.99
C SER A 66 -0.47 14.42 5.56
N LYS A 67 0.29 15.08 4.67
CA LYS A 67 0.15 14.79 3.25
C LYS A 67 0.76 13.44 3.13
N SER A 68 -0.06 12.41 3.36
CA SER A 68 0.30 11.01 3.21
C SER A 68 1.39 10.93 2.18
N ILE A 69 2.43 10.18 2.49
CA ILE A 69 3.43 9.79 1.52
C ILE A 69 2.74 8.89 0.46
N LEU A 70 1.56 9.27 -0.06
CA LEU A 70 1.20 9.52 -1.46
C LEU A 70 2.41 10.01 -2.26
N ALA A 71 3.44 9.18 -2.27
CA ALA A 71 4.03 8.67 -3.47
C ALA A 71 2.89 8.31 -4.43
N ASN A 72 2.34 9.34 -5.07
CA ASN A 72 1.59 9.28 -6.29
C ASN A 72 2.60 8.89 -7.37
N VAL A 73 3.14 7.68 -7.28
CA VAL A 73 4.02 7.12 -8.28
C VAL A 73 3.07 6.68 -9.39
N ALA A 74 2.99 7.53 -10.43
CA ALA A 74 2.25 7.29 -11.66
C ALA A 74 0.70 7.29 -11.60
N GLY A 75 0.07 8.01 -10.67
CA GLY A 75 -1.41 8.10 -10.62
C GLY A 75 -2.08 6.97 -9.82
N LEU A 76 -1.31 6.02 -9.30
CA LEU A 76 -1.80 4.96 -8.43
C LEU A 76 -1.89 5.49 -6.99
N ARG A 77 -3.04 5.23 -6.34
CA ARG A 77 -3.21 5.42 -4.89
C ARG A 77 -2.04 4.74 -4.16
N VAL A 78 -1.63 5.33 -3.03
CA VAL A 78 -0.55 4.86 -2.15
C VAL A 78 -0.44 3.33 -2.15
N ILE A 79 0.76 2.78 -2.28
CA ILE A 79 1.02 1.33 -2.17
C ILE A 79 0.72 0.91 -0.72
N VAL A 80 -0.54 0.59 -0.47
CA VAL A 80 -1.16 0.34 0.84
C VAL A 80 -2.09 -0.86 0.66
N MET A 81 -2.48 -1.50 1.75
CA MET A 81 -3.36 -2.67 1.73
C MET A 81 -4.71 -2.42 1.03
N GLU A 82 -5.19 -1.17 1.04
CA GLU A 82 -6.36 -0.75 0.25
C GLU A 82 -6.16 -0.97 -1.26
N THR A 83 -4.99 -0.62 -1.78
CA THR A 83 -4.63 -0.76 -3.19
C THR A 83 -4.53 -2.23 -3.58
N PHE A 84 -4.00 -3.09 -2.70
CA PHE A 84 -4.02 -4.54 -2.89
C PHE A 84 -5.45 -5.07 -3.05
N THR A 85 -6.35 -4.66 -2.16
CA THR A 85 -7.76 -5.08 -2.19
C THR A 85 -8.45 -4.63 -3.48
N SER A 86 -8.17 -3.41 -3.95
CA SER A 86 -8.71 -2.89 -5.21
C SER A 86 -8.25 -3.70 -6.43
N ILE A 87 -6.96 -4.08 -6.47
CA ILE A 87 -6.40 -4.90 -7.56
C ILE A 87 -7.06 -6.28 -7.57
N MET A 88 -7.17 -6.94 -6.41
CA MET A 88 -7.86 -8.22 -6.24
C MET A 88 -9.31 -8.17 -6.73
N ASN A 89 -10.08 -7.18 -6.28
CA ASN A 89 -11.48 -7.02 -6.71
C ASN A 89 -11.62 -6.83 -8.22
N THR A 90 -10.70 -6.07 -8.82
CA THR A 90 -10.68 -5.86 -10.27
C THR A 90 -10.34 -7.16 -11.01
N GLY A 91 -9.37 -7.92 -10.51
CA GLY A 91 -8.99 -9.24 -11.05
C GLY A 91 -10.15 -10.24 -11.01
N ILE A 92 -10.82 -10.36 -9.86
CA ILE A 92 -12.01 -11.22 -9.70
C ILE A 92 -13.13 -10.77 -10.63
N SER A 93 -13.38 -9.45 -10.75
CA SER A 93 -14.41 -8.91 -11.63
C SER A 93 -14.12 -9.26 -13.09
N PHE A 94 -12.87 -9.15 -13.53
CA PHE A 94 -12.45 -9.53 -14.88
C PHE A 94 -12.64 -11.03 -15.12
N MET A 95 -12.24 -11.88 -14.16
CA MET A 95 -12.45 -13.34 -14.23
C MET A 95 -13.95 -13.69 -14.33
N MET A 96 -14.79 -13.02 -13.55
CA MET A 96 -16.25 -13.21 -13.57
C MET A 96 -16.84 -12.82 -14.94
N VAL A 97 -16.41 -11.69 -15.51
CA VAL A 97 -16.84 -11.27 -16.86
C VAL A 97 -16.44 -12.30 -17.90
N MET A 98 -15.20 -12.78 -17.88
CA MET A 98 -14.72 -13.82 -18.80
C MET A 98 -15.54 -15.11 -18.66
N TYR A 99 -15.84 -15.53 -17.42
CA TYR A 99 -16.70 -16.68 -17.17
C TYR A 99 -18.13 -16.50 -17.69
N SER A 100 -18.67 -15.28 -17.62
CA SER A 100 -20.02 -14.99 -18.13
C SER A 100 -20.10 -14.92 -19.67
N LEU A 101 -18.97 -14.72 -20.34
CA LEU A 101 -18.86 -14.65 -21.80
C LEU A 101 -18.56 -16.01 -22.43
N GLN A 102 -18.11 -16.98 -21.64
CA GLN A 102 -17.94 -18.38 -22.03
C GLN A 102 -19.28 -19.13 -21.99
#